data_AF-A0AAV0A797-F1
#
_entry.id   AF-A0AAV0A797-F1
#
_cell.length_a   1.000
_cell.length_b   1.000
_cell.length_c   1.000
_cell.angle_alpha   90.00
_cell.angle_beta   90.00
_cell.angle_gamma   90.00
#
_symmetry.space_group_name_H-M   'P 1'
#
loop_
_entity.id
_entity.type
_entity.pdbx_description
1 polymer ?
#
loop_
_entity_poly.entity_id
_entity_poly.type
_entity_poly.pdbx_seq_one_letter_code
_entity_poly.pdbx_strand_id
1 'polypeptide(L)'
;MAFQRKGLQARTLSSEEEEKLQRDRAVVSDFKQQKLEKDAQKNWDLFYKRNSTNFFKDRHWTTREFEELRSCREYEGQKLTLLEAGCGVGNCLFPLLEEDLNIFAYACDFSPRAVDYVKQNPSYNRERCKVFQCDLTKDDLLDHIPPESVDVVMLIFVLSAVHPEKMHLVLLNVYKVLKPGRSVLFRDYGLHDHAMLRFKAGSKLGENFYVRQDGTRSYFFTDGKRDGVSPLCFILCLLDGIISGVLLGIYVAVLTQANPNATTFPVPAESQTQVLPVGSDVG
;
A
#
# COMPACT_ATOMS: atom_id res chain seq x y z
N MET A 1 -31.80 -3.47 6.20
CA MET A 1 -31.27 -3.31 7.57
C MET A 1 -29.92 -2.63 7.45
N ALA A 2 -29.77 -1.42 7.99
CA ALA A 2 -28.51 -0.68 7.96
C ALA A 2 -27.47 -1.44 8.78
N PHE A 3 -26.40 -1.90 8.14
CA PHE A 3 -25.26 -2.47 8.85
C PHE A 3 -24.64 -1.33 9.66
N GLN A 4 -24.81 -1.35 10.99
CA GLN A 4 -24.07 -0.46 11.87
C GLN A 4 -22.58 -0.71 11.63
N ARG A 5 -21.90 0.21 10.94
CA ARG A 5 -20.43 0.28 10.93
C ARG A 5 -20.01 0.40 12.40
N LYS A 6 -19.60 -0.71 13.03
CA LYS A 6 -18.91 -0.68 14.33
C LYS A 6 -17.77 0.31 14.18
N GLY A 7 -17.80 1.40 14.93
CA GLY A 7 -16.75 2.41 14.90
C GLY A 7 -15.41 1.73 15.13
N LEU A 8 -14.53 1.80 14.15
CA LEU A 8 -13.16 1.32 14.24
C LEU A 8 -12.47 2.15 15.33
N GLN A 9 -12.21 1.55 16.49
CA GLN A 9 -11.45 2.20 17.55
C GLN A 9 -9.97 1.97 17.28
N ALA A 10 -9.20 3.07 17.20
CA ALA A 10 -7.76 2.99 17.16
C ALA A 10 -7.23 2.25 18.39
N ARG A 11 -6.20 1.43 18.21
CA ARG A 11 -5.54 0.71 19.30
C ARG A 11 -5.05 1.71 20.37
N THR A 12 -5.47 1.47 21.62
CA THR A 12 -4.91 2.13 22.79
C THR A 12 -3.52 1.57 23.07
N LEU A 13 -2.54 2.46 23.23
CA LEU A 13 -1.17 2.08 23.57
C LEU A 13 -1.05 1.77 25.07
N SER A 14 -0.10 0.91 25.43
CA SER A 14 0.35 0.84 26.83
C SER A 14 1.22 2.05 27.17
N SER A 15 1.36 2.38 28.46
CA SER A 15 2.24 3.46 28.92
C SER A 15 3.68 3.28 28.42
N GLU A 16 4.18 2.05 28.37
CA GLU A 16 5.51 1.74 27.84
C GLU A 16 5.64 2.04 26.33
N GLU A 17 4.60 1.74 25.56
CA GLU A 17 4.56 2.02 24.11
C GLU A 17 4.46 3.52 23.83
N GLU A 18 3.66 4.25 24.61
CA GLU A 18 3.58 5.71 24.55
C GLU A 18 4.92 6.34 24.85
N GLU A 19 5.54 5.97 25.97
CA GLU A 19 6.85 6.47 26.35
C GLU A 19 7.92 6.17 25.29
N LYS A 20 7.89 4.97 24.70
CA LYS A 20 8.80 4.60 23.61
C LYS A 20 8.66 5.56 22.43
N LEU A 21 7.43 5.80 21.96
CA LEU A 21 7.17 6.72 20.85
C LEU A 21 7.51 8.18 21.23
N GLN A 22 7.31 8.57 22.49
CA GLN A 22 7.67 9.88 23.00
C GLN A 22 9.21 10.08 23.06
N ARG A 23 9.98 9.04 23.36
CA ARG A 23 11.45 9.11 23.34
C ARG A 23 12.04 9.12 21.93
N ASP A 24 11.33 8.58 20.92
CA ASP A 24 11.83 8.53 19.54
C ASP A 24 11.65 9.86 18.79
N ARG A 25 12.59 10.79 19.07
CA ARG A 25 12.67 12.13 18.48
C ARG A 25 13.72 12.26 17.38
N ALA A 26 14.71 11.37 17.38
CA ALA A 26 15.83 11.47 16.46
C ALA A 26 15.40 11.15 15.03
N VAL A 27 15.48 12.16 14.16
CA VAL A 27 15.24 12.01 12.73
C VAL A 27 16.54 11.66 12.02
N VAL A 28 16.44 10.80 11.02
CA VAL A 28 17.53 10.48 10.10
C VAL A 28 18.05 11.76 9.43
N SER A 29 19.36 11.87 9.22
CA SER A 29 19.96 13.05 8.59
C SER A 29 19.39 13.34 7.19
N ASP A 30 19.30 14.62 6.83
CA ASP A 30 18.75 15.07 5.54
C ASP A 30 19.42 14.41 4.34
N PHE A 31 20.75 14.26 4.39
CA PHE A 31 21.50 13.54 3.35
C PHE A 31 20.98 12.11 3.15
N LYS A 32 20.72 11.37 4.24
CA LYS A 32 20.21 10.01 4.16
C LYS A 32 18.73 10.01 3.73
N GLN A 33 17.92 10.97 4.15
CA GLN A 33 16.53 11.11 3.68
C GLN A 33 16.47 11.35 2.16
N GLN A 34 17.26 12.30 1.64
CA GLN A 34 17.36 12.59 0.21
C GLN A 34 17.83 11.38 -0.59
N LYS A 35 18.82 10.65 -0.06
CA LYS A 35 19.29 9.40 -0.67
C LYS A 35 18.19 8.34 -0.71
N LEU A 36 17.44 8.16 0.37
CA LEU A 36 16.33 7.19 0.43
C LEU A 36 15.21 7.52 -0.56
N GLU A 37 14.91 8.81 -0.75
CA GLU A 37 13.94 9.26 -1.74
C GLU A 37 14.44 9.01 -3.17
N LYS A 38 15.70 9.35 -3.46
CA LYS A 38 16.32 9.10 -4.77
C LYS A 38 16.38 7.60 -5.10
N ASP A 39 16.72 6.77 -4.12
CA ASP A 39 16.89 5.32 -4.28
C ASP A 39 15.59 4.54 -4.00
N ALA A 40 14.43 5.19 -3.87
CA ALA A 40 13.18 4.54 -3.45
C ALA A 40 12.80 3.34 -4.34
N GLN A 41 12.88 3.50 -5.67
CA GLN A 41 12.61 2.41 -6.62
C GLN A 41 13.58 1.25 -6.44
N LYS A 42 14.88 1.58 -6.32
CA LYS A 42 15.94 0.59 -6.14
C LYS A 42 15.76 -0.19 -4.84
N ASN A 43 15.34 0.45 -3.76
CA ASN A 43 15.10 -0.22 -2.49
C ASN A 43 13.95 -1.24 -2.61
N TRP A 44 12.85 -0.88 -3.28
CA TRP A 44 11.77 -1.83 -3.59
C TRP A 44 12.22 -2.95 -4.53
N ASP A 45 12.96 -2.65 -5.60
CA ASP A 45 13.48 -3.69 -6.51
C ASP A 45 14.39 -4.69 -5.78
N LEU A 46 15.27 -4.20 -4.89
CA LEU A 46 16.12 -5.04 -4.05
C LEU A 46 15.33 -5.81 -2.99
N PHE A 47 14.22 -5.28 -2.51
CA PHE A 47 13.32 -6.00 -1.62
C PHE A 47 12.72 -7.21 -2.36
N TYR A 48 12.17 -7.02 -3.56
CA TYR A 48 11.65 -8.12 -4.36
C TYR A 48 12.75 -9.10 -4.79
N LYS A 49 13.96 -8.62 -5.07
CA LYS A 49 15.11 -9.50 -5.36
C LYS A 49 15.43 -10.44 -4.20
N ARG A 50 15.35 -9.93 -2.97
CA ARG A 50 15.69 -10.68 -1.76
C ARG A 50 14.60 -11.67 -1.36
N ASN A 51 13.33 -11.28 -1.53
CA ASN A 51 12.21 -12.06 -1.00
C ASN A 51 11.39 -12.82 -2.06
N SER A 52 11.63 -12.57 -3.35
CA SER A 52 10.91 -13.19 -4.46
C SER A 52 9.39 -13.04 -4.30
N THR A 53 8.62 -14.11 -4.48
CA THR A 53 7.16 -14.14 -4.43
C THR A 53 6.56 -14.56 -3.08
N ASN A 54 7.40 -14.92 -2.10
CA ASN A 54 6.95 -15.64 -0.90
C ASN A 54 6.81 -14.76 0.35
N PHE A 55 7.10 -13.46 0.24
CA PHE A 55 7.09 -12.56 1.40
C PHE A 55 5.69 -12.28 1.94
N PHE A 56 4.78 -11.89 1.03
CA PHE A 56 3.41 -11.58 1.37
C PHE A 56 2.52 -12.79 1.08
N LYS A 57 1.54 -13.01 1.93
CA LYS A 57 0.50 -14.01 1.70
C LYS A 57 -0.54 -13.49 0.72
N ASP A 58 -1.18 -14.42 0.02
CA ASP A 58 -2.32 -14.14 -0.82
C ASP A 58 -3.51 -13.61 -0.02
N ARG A 59 -4.20 -12.63 -0.59
CA ARG A 59 -5.26 -11.84 0.05
C ARG A 59 -6.62 -12.32 -0.42
N HIS A 60 -7.18 -13.32 0.27
CA HIS A 60 -8.53 -13.86 0.03
C HIS A 60 -9.63 -13.16 0.85
N TRP A 61 -9.43 -11.90 1.20
CA TRP A 61 -10.37 -11.11 2.01
C TRP A 61 -10.97 -9.92 1.25
N THR A 62 -10.42 -9.56 0.10
CA THR A 62 -10.71 -8.30 -0.61
C THR A 62 -12.19 -8.19 -0.97
N THR A 63 -12.80 -9.24 -1.51
CA THR A 63 -14.23 -9.28 -1.88
C THR A 63 -15.19 -9.31 -0.68
N ARG A 64 -14.69 -9.64 0.52
CA ARG A 64 -15.47 -9.64 1.78
C ARG A 64 -15.44 -8.28 2.46
N GLU A 65 -14.30 -7.60 2.39
CA GLU A 65 -14.10 -6.33 3.08
C GLU A 65 -14.58 -5.13 2.25
N PHE A 66 -14.47 -5.19 0.91
CA PHE A 66 -14.89 -4.11 0.02
C PHE A 66 -16.20 -4.45 -0.69
N GLU A 67 -17.32 -4.05 -0.08
CA GLU A 67 -18.65 -4.18 -0.69
C GLU A 67 -18.72 -3.39 -2.01
N GLU A 68 -17.92 -2.33 -2.15
CA GLU A 68 -17.77 -1.53 -3.37
C GLU A 68 -17.40 -2.36 -4.60
N LEU A 69 -16.66 -3.47 -4.46
CA LEU A 69 -16.36 -4.38 -5.58
C LEU A 69 -17.62 -5.08 -6.12
N ARG A 70 -18.67 -5.18 -5.30
CA ARG A 70 -19.96 -5.75 -5.69
C ARG A 70 -20.95 -4.66 -6.09
N SER A 71 -21.05 -3.59 -5.29
CA SER A 71 -22.03 -2.52 -5.49
C SER A 71 -21.73 -1.61 -6.66
N CYS A 72 -20.51 -1.63 -7.21
CA CYS A 72 -20.20 -0.93 -8.46
C CYS A 72 -20.89 -1.54 -9.69
N ARG A 73 -21.44 -2.76 -9.60
CA ARG A 73 -22.14 -3.43 -10.69
C ARG A 73 -23.60 -2.98 -10.75
N GLU A 74 -24.04 -2.57 -11.93
CA GLU A 74 -25.42 -2.17 -12.22
C GLU A 74 -26.32 -3.40 -12.47
N TYR A 75 -25.73 -4.50 -12.93
CA TYR A 75 -26.42 -5.77 -13.17
C TYR A 75 -25.49 -6.97 -12.94
N GLU A 76 -26.09 -8.14 -12.71
CA GLU A 76 -25.36 -9.38 -12.48
C GLU A 76 -24.51 -9.76 -13.71
N GLY A 77 -23.23 -10.07 -13.48
CA GLY A 77 -22.30 -10.44 -14.55
C GLY A 77 -21.70 -9.28 -15.35
N GLN A 78 -22.01 -8.00 -15.02
CA GLN A 78 -21.38 -6.85 -15.68
C GLN A 78 -19.84 -6.94 -15.63
N LYS A 79 -19.12 -6.80 -16.74
CA LYS A 79 -17.65 -6.80 -16.67
C LYS A 79 -17.13 -5.59 -15.89
N LEU A 80 -16.23 -5.80 -14.94
CA LEU A 80 -15.61 -4.77 -14.12
C LEU A 80 -14.17 -4.51 -14.59
N THR A 81 -13.80 -3.24 -14.73
CA THR A 81 -12.43 -2.81 -15.01
C THR A 81 -11.81 -2.23 -13.74
N LEU A 82 -10.75 -2.86 -13.24
CA LEU A 82 -10.06 -2.52 -12.00
C LEU A 82 -8.66 -1.96 -12.28
N LEU A 83 -8.17 -1.05 -11.45
CA LEU A 83 -6.74 -0.79 -11.28
C LEU A 83 -6.26 -1.24 -9.89
N GLU A 84 -5.34 -2.19 -9.83
CA GLU A 84 -4.51 -2.43 -8.64
C GLU A 84 -3.19 -1.68 -8.78
N ALA A 85 -3.11 -0.51 -8.15
CA ALA A 85 -1.88 0.27 -8.08
C ALA A 85 -1.01 -0.24 -6.92
N GLY A 86 0.27 -0.49 -7.18
CA GLY A 86 1.17 -1.16 -6.24
C GLY A 86 0.88 -2.65 -6.07
N CYS A 87 0.75 -3.39 -7.18
CA CYS A 87 0.33 -4.79 -7.18
C CYS A 87 1.36 -5.77 -6.59
N GLY A 88 2.61 -5.33 -6.39
CA GLY A 88 3.72 -6.19 -6.01
C GLY A 88 3.85 -7.39 -6.94
N VAL A 89 3.90 -8.58 -6.35
CA VAL A 89 3.99 -9.86 -7.07
C VAL A 89 2.62 -10.50 -7.35
N GLY A 90 1.53 -9.76 -7.16
CA GLY A 90 0.16 -10.19 -7.50
C GLY A 90 -0.59 -10.93 -6.40
N ASN A 91 -0.18 -10.80 -5.13
CA ASN A 91 -0.84 -11.46 -4.00
C ASN A 91 -2.27 -10.97 -3.72
N CYS A 92 -2.70 -9.83 -4.27
CA CYS A 92 -4.12 -9.44 -4.29
C CYS A 92 -4.73 -9.70 -5.68
N LEU A 93 -3.99 -9.36 -6.73
CA LEU A 93 -4.39 -9.52 -8.12
C LEU A 93 -4.91 -10.92 -8.46
N PHE A 94 -4.11 -11.96 -8.21
CA PHE A 94 -4.45 -13.31 -8.65
C PHE A 94 -5.63 -13.91 -7.89
N PRO A 95 -5.70 -13.85 -6.55
CA PRO A 95 -6.89 -14.25 -5.81
C PRO A 95 -8.18 -13.56 -6.29
N LEU A 96 -8.10 -12.25 -6.58
CA LEU A 96 -9.25 -11.49 -7.04
C LEU A 96 -9.73 -11.94 -8.44
N LEU A 97 -8.80 -12.19 -9.36
CA LEU A 97 -9.12 -12.65 -10.72
C LEU A 97 -9.65 -14.09 -10.75
N GLU A 98 -9.22 -14.93 -9.81
CA GLU A 98 -9.71 -16.29 -9.60
C GLU A 98 -11.14 -16.30 -9.03
N GLU A 99 -11.41 -15.45 -8.04
CA GLU A 99 -12.73 -15.35 -7.39
C GLU A 99 -13.82 -14.79 -8.33
N ASP A 100 -13.47 -13.87 -9.24
CA ASP A 100 -14.43 -13.20 -10.10
C ASP A 100 -13.98 -13.20 -11.57
N LEU A 101 -14.64 -14.03 -12.38
CA LEU A 101 -14.33 -14.20 -13.79
C LEU A 101 -14.69 -12.98 -14.66
N ASN A 102 -15.49 -12.04 -14.14
CA ASN A 102 -15.95 -10.86 -14.85
C ASN A 102 -15.06 -9.64 -14.57
N ILE A 103 -13.85 -9.82 -14.04
CA ILE A 103 -12.88 -8.73 -13.83
C ILE A 103 -11.82 -8.72 -14.95
N PHE A 104 -11.57 -7.52 -15.49
CA PHE A 104 -10.31 -7.18 -16.14
C PHE A 104 -9.51 -6.23 -15.24
N ALA A 105 -8.24 -6.56 -14.99
CA ALA A 105 -7.39 -5.77 -14.11
C ALA A 105 -6.23 -5.11 -14.86
N TYR A 106 -6.13 -3.79 -14.76
CA TYR A 106 -4.85 -3.12 -14.86
C TYR A 106 -4.12 -3.28 -13.53
N ALA A 107 -2.82 -3.58 -13.59
CA ALA A 107 -1.99 -3.70 -12.42
C ALA A 107 -0.67 -2.98 -12.65
N CYS A 108 -0.17 -2.23 -11.67
CA CYS A 108 1.13 -1.61 -11.79
C CYS A 108 1.93 -1.65 -10.52
N ASP A 109 3.26 -1.66 -10.65
CA ASP A 109 4.16 -1.55 -9.51
C ASP A 109 5.35 -0.65 -9.84
N PHE A 110 5.91 -0.03 -8.80
CA PHE A 110 7.08 0.82 -8.91
C PHE A 110 8.33 0.02 -9.27
N SER A 111 8.39 -1.24 -8.83
CA SER A 111 9.47 -2.18 -9.07
C SER A 111 9.28 -2.93 -10.39
N PRO A 112 10.21 -2.79 -11.37
CA PRO A 112 10.14 -3.57 -12.61
C PRO A 112 10.23 -5.08 -12.33
N ARG A 113 11.00 -5.49 -11.31
CA ARG A 113 11.09 -6.90 -10.92
C ARG A 113 9.78 -7.46 -10.39
N ALA A 114 8.99 -6.67 -9.66
CA ALA A 114 7.70 -7.12 -9.16
C ALA A 114 6.75 -7.39 -10.33
N VAL A 115 6.72 -6.47 -11.31
CA VAL A 115 5.99 -6.61 -12.58
C VAL A 115 6.44 -7.85 -13.34
N ASP A 116 7.74 -8.12 -13.40
CA ASP A 116 8.27 -9.32 -14.07
C ASP A 116 7.84 -10.61 -13.37
N TYR A 117 7.78 -10.63 -12.03
CA TYR A 117 7.23 -11.77 -11.29
C TYR A 117 5.74 -12.00 -11.56
N VAL A 118 4.95 -10.93 -11.68
CA VAL A 118 3.54 -11.05 -12.09
C VAL A 118 3.45 -11.67 -13.49
N LYS A 119 4.25 -11.20 -14.46
CA LYS A 119 4.24 -11.74 -15.83
C LYS A 119 4.69 -13.20 -15.92
N GLN A 120 5.54 -13.66 -15.01
CA GLN A 120 6.03 -15.04 -14.94
C GLN A 120 5.07 -15.98 -14.21
N ASN A 121 4.08 -15.46 -13.50
CA ASN A 121 3.10 -16.27 -12.79
C ASN A 121 2.25 -17.09 -13.79
N PRO A 122 2.03 -18.40 -13.58
CA PRO A 122 1.22 -19.23 -14.48
C PRO A 122 -0.23 -18.75 -14.66
N SER A 123 -0.78 -18.05 -13.66
CA SER A 123 -2.12 -17.47 -13.71
C SER A 123 -2.18 -16.13 -14.46
N TYR A 124 -1.05 -15.61 -14.95
CA TYR A 124 -1.03 -14.38 -15.74
C TYR A 124 -1.63 -14.59 -17.12
N ASN A 125 -2.84 -14.06 -17.32
CA ASN A 125 -3.55 -14.07 -18.58
C ASN A 125 -3.77 -12.64 -19.09
N ARG A 126 -3.24 -12.33 -20.27
CA ARG A 126 -3.36 -11.00 -20.92
C ARG A 126 -4.80 -10.60 -21.27
N GLU A 127 -5.70 -11.56 -21.41
CA GLU A 127 -7.14 -11.31 -21.62
C GLU A 127 -7.86 -10.87 -20.33
N ARG A 128 -7.26 -11.16 -19.17
CA ARG A 128 -7.80 -10.87 -17.84
C ARG A 128 -7.02 -9.78 -17.11
N CYS A 129 -5.75 -9.55 -17.46
CA CYS A 129 -4.92 -8.56 -16.81
C CYS A 129 -3.80 -7.98 -17.70
N LYS A 130 -3.60 -6.66 -17.59
CA LYS A 130 -2.43 -5.95 -18.13
C LYS A 130 -1.59 -5.42 -16.97
N VAL A 131 -0.37 -5.93 -16.80
CA VAL A 131 0.58 -5.45 -15.79
C VAL A 131 1.69 -4.61 -16.42
N PHE A 132 2.06 -3.50 -15.78
CA PHE A 132 3.09 -2.57 -16.26
C PHE A 132 3.87 -1.92 -15.10
N GLN A 133 5.06 -1.41 -15.38
CA GLN A 133 5.84 -0.65 -14.40
C GLN A 133 5.32 0.79 -14.36
N CYS A 134 5.17 1.36 -13.16
CA CYS A 134 4.76 2.76 -13.00
C CYS A 134 5.25 3.35 -11.67
N ASP A 135 5.99 4.46 -11.73
CA ASP A 135 6.14 5.41 -10.63
C ASP A 135 4.89 6.31 -10.60
N LEU A 136 3.94 5.98 -9.73
CA LEU A 136 2.66 6.71 -9.62
C LEU A 136 2.83 8.21 -9.31
N THR A 137 4.02 8.66 -8.89
CA THR A 137 4.33 10.06 -8.59
C THR A 137 4.94 10.83 -9.76
N LYS A 138 5.27 10.15 -10.87
CA LYS A 138 5.97 10.75 -12.02
C LYS A 138 5.40 10.33 -13.38
N ASP A 139 5.13 9.05 -13.56
CA ASP A 139 4.65 8.50 -14.82
C ASP A 139 3.15 8.74 -14.97
N ASP A 140 2.63 8.83 -16.20
CA ASP A 140 1.20 9.03 -16.43
C ASP A 140 0.49 7.69 -16.60
N LEU A 141 -0.54 7.43 -15.80
CA LEU A 141 -1.36 6.21 -15.95
C LEU A 141 -2.06 6.16 -17.32
N LEU A 142 -2.27 7.31 -17.96
CA LEU A 142 -2.87 7.41 -19.30
C LEU A 142 -2.02 6.76 -20.40
N ASP A 143 -0.72 6.54 -20.18
CA ASP A 143 0.14 5.81 -21.13
C ASP A 143 -0.23 4.32 -21.23
N HIS A 144 -0.98 3.81 -20.25
CA HIS A 144 -1.32 2.40 -20.15
C HIS A 144 -2.81 2.11 -20.07
N ILE A 145 -3.59 3.08 -19.58
CA ILE A 145 -5.01 2.95 -19.25
C ILE A 145 -5.78 4.10 -19.91
N PRO A 146 -6.87 3.83 -20.66
CA PRO A 146 -7.69 4.92 -21.21
C PRO A 146 -8.25 5.83 -20.10
N PRO A 147 -8.45 7.14 -20.37
CA PRO A 147 -9.05 8.05 -19.41
C PRO A 147 -10.46 7.58 -19.02
N GLU A 148 -10.84 7.84 -17.77
CA GLU A 148 -12.19 7.54 -17.24
C GLU A 148 -12.71 6.13 -17.62
N SER A 149 -11.86 5.11 -17.52
CA SER A 149 -12.18 3.74 -17.94
C SER A 149 -12.20 2.72 -16.80
N VAL A 150 -11.68 3.10 -15.62
CA VAL A 150 -11.59 2.25 -14.44
C VAL A 150 -12.82 2.42 -13.57
N ASP A 151 -13.45 1.30 -13.19
CA ASP A 151 -14.63 1.26 -12.33
C ASP A 151 -14.27 1.30 -10.84
N VAL A 152 -13.10 0.77 -10.46
CA VAL A 152 -12.60 0.74 -9.07
C VAL A 152 -11.07 0.78 -9.07
N VAL A 153 -10.48 1.59 -8.20
CA VAL A 153 -9.03 1.61 -7.97
C VAL A 153 -8.73 1.08 -6.58
N MET A 154 -7.75 0.19 -6.44
CA MET A 154 -7.26 -0.30 -5.15
C MET A 154 -5.87 0.25 -4.86
N LEU A 155 -5.71 0.82 -3.67
CA LEU A 155 -4.45 1.27 -3.08
C LEU A 155 -4.27 0.54 -1.74
N ILE A 156 -3.68 -0.65 -1.79
CA ILE A 156 -3.48 -1.52 -0.62
C ILE A 156 -2.00 -1.52 -0.22
N PHE A 157 -1.67 -0.87 0.90
CA PHE A 157 -0.31 -0.65 1.41
C PHE A 157 0.59 0.14 0.45
N VAL A 158 0.02 1.12 -0.26
CA VAL A 158 0.69 1.87 -1.33
C VAL A 158 1.08 3.25 -0.87
N LEU A 159 0.12 4.04 -0.36
CA LEU A 159 0.42 5.43 0.00
C LEU A 159 1.39 5.47 1.17
N SER A 160 1.35 4.49 2.08
CA SER A 160 2.36 4.42 3.16
C SER A 160 3.81 4.25 2.66
N ALA A 161 4.01 3.71 1.46
CA ALA A 161 5.33 3.57 0.86
C ALA A 161 5.82 4.84 0.14
N VAL A 162 4.91 5.77 -0.16
CA VAL A 162 5.15 7.02 -0.87
C VAL A 162 5.55 8.11 0.13
N HIS A 163 6.40 9.03 -0.29
CA HIS A 163 6.72 10.21 0.53
C HIS A 163 5.42 11.01 0.80
N PRO A 164 5.13 11.44 2.04
CA PRO A 164 3.87 12.12 2.36
C PRO A 164 3.54 13.30 1.43
N GLU A 165 4.54 14.13 1.12
CA GLU A 165 4.39 15.27 0.19
C GLU A 165 4.05 14.87 -1.24
N LYS A 166 4.23 13.60 -1.65
CA LYS A 166 3.95 13.11 -3.01
C LYS A 166 2.69 12.27 -3.12
N MET A 167 2.01 11.97 -2.00
CA MET A 167 0.79 11.14 -2.02
C MET A 167 -0.32 11.78 -2.86
N HIS A 168 -0.41 13.12 -2.87
CA HIS A 168 -1.39 13.84 -3.69
C HIS A 168 -1.19 13.61 -5.20
N LEU A 169 0.07 13.46 -5.66
CA LEU A 169 0.38 13.17 -7.06
C LEU A 169 -0.18 11.81 -7.49
N VAL A 170 -0.14 10.81 -6.59
CA VAL A 170 -0.73 9.49 -6.83
C VAL A 170 -2.24 9.61 -7.04
N LEU A 171 -2.92 10.37 -6.19
CA LEU A 171 -4.37 10.57 -6.27
C LEU A 171 -4.78 11.31 -7.54
N LEU A 172 -4.03 12.36 -7.91
CA LEU A 172 -4.25 13.08 -9.17
C LEU A 172 -4.09 12.17 -10.39
N ASN A 173 -3.09 11.28 -10.38
CA ASN A 173 -2.86 10.34 -11.46
C ASN A 173 -4.00 9.31 -11.55
N VAL A 174 -4.41 8.74 -10.41
CA VAL A 174 -5.54 7.81 -10.30
C VAL A 174 -6.84 8.44 -10.81
N TYR A 175 -7.08 9.71 -10.49
CA TYR A 175 -8.28 10.43 -10.88
C TYR A 175 -8.48 10.47 -12.41
N LYS A 176 -7.40 10.60 -13.20
CA LYS A 176 -7.46 10.66 -14.67
C LYS A 176 -8.09 9.41 -15.30
N VAL A 177 -7.88 8.25 -14.69
CA VAL A 177 -8.32 6.95 -15.24
C VAL A 177 -9.61 6.44 -14.59
N LEU A 178 -9.99 6.97 -13.43
CA LEU A 178 -11.19 6.58 -12.70
C LEU A 178 -12.43 7.19 -13.37
N LYS A 179 -13.46 6.36 -13.61
CA LYS A 179 -14.76 6.85 -14.09
C LYS A 179 -15.39 7.82 -13.07
N PRO A 180 -16.13 8.84 -13.51
CA PRO A 180 -16.87 9.71 -12.61
C PRO A 180 -17.81 8.95 -11.68
N GLY A 181 -17.86 9.33 -10.40
CA GLY A 181 -18.75 8.73 -9.39
C GLY A 181 -18.32 7.34 -8.89
N ARG A 182 -17.12 6.88 -9.25
CA ARG A 182 -16.56 5.61 -8.79
C ARG A 182 -15.64 5.77 -7.58
N SER A 183 -15.25 4.63 -7.00
CA SER A 183 -14.57 4.58 -5.71
C SER A 183 -13.09 4.23 -5.80
N VAL A 184 -12.31 4.84 -4.92
CA VAL A 184 -10.95 4.39 -4.59
C VAL A 184 -11.01 3.63 -3.28
N LEU A 185 -10.54 2.38 -3.28
CA LEU A 185 -10.45 1.51 -2.12
C LEU A 185 -9.07 1.64 -1.51
N PHE A 186 -9.03 2.12 -0.27
CA PHE A 186 -7.79 2.44 0.41
C PHE A 186 -7.65 1.62 1.70
N ARG A 187 -6.54 0.89 1.79
CA ARG A 187 -6.16 0.17 3.00
C ARG A 187 -4.67 0.32 3.22
N ASP A 188 -4.28 0.89 4.35
CA ASP A 188 -2.88 1.20 4.62
C ASP A 188 -2.60 1.12 6.12
N TYR A 189 -1.35 1.37 6.53
CA TYR A 189 -0.97 1.30 7.94
C TYR A 189 -1.65 2.39 8.77
N GLY A 190 -2.28 1.98 9.87
CA GLY A 190 -2.87 2.89 10.84
C GLY A 190 -1.87 3.28 11.92
N LEU A 191 -2.05 4.47 12.51
CA LEU A 191 -1.33 4.89 13.69
C LEU A 191 -1.45 3.83 14.79
N HIS A 192 -0.35 3.56 15.48
CA HIS A 192 -0.25 2.55 16.55
C HIS A 192 -0.39 1.09 16.10
N ASP A 193 -0.42 0.82 14.79
CA ASP A 193 -0.25 -0.54 14.27
C ASP A 193 0.99 -1.18 14.90
N HIS A 194 0.93 -2.49 15.19
CA HIS A 194 2.10 -3.22 15.68
C HIS A 194 3.33 -3.05 14.79
N ALA A 195 3.13 -2.79 13.48
CA ALA A 195 4.22 -2.48 12.55
C ALA A 195 4.97 -1.19 12.92
N MET A 196 4.28 -0.16 13.42
CA MET A 196 4.87 1.11 13.85
C MET A 196 5.79 0.89 15.06
N LEU A 197 5.31 0.11 16.04
CA LEU A 197 6.03 -0.10 17.29
C LEU A 197 7.27 -0.99 17.15
N ARG A 198 7.45 -1.65 15.99
CA ARG A 198 8.66 -2.44 15.70
C ARG A 198 9.84 -1.61 15.22
N PHE A 199 9.64 -0.33 14.87
CA PHE A 199 10.76 0.52 14.49
C PHE A 199 11.70 0.77 15.69
N LYS A 200 13.00 0.78 15.38
CA LYS A 200 14.07 1.11 16.33
C LYS A 200 14.33 2.62 16.27
N ALA A 201 14.82 3.19 17.38
CA ALA A 201 15.23 4.58 17.42
C ALA A 201 16.21 4.90 16.26
N GLY A 202 16.09 6.10 15.69
CA GLY A 202 16.87 6.52 14.52
C GLY A 202 16.38 5.98 13.17
N SER A 203 15.18 5.39 13.14
CA SER A 203 14.50 4.98 11.89
C SER A 203 13.51 6.04 11.38
N LYS A 204 13.33 7.14 12.11
CA LYS A 204 12.33 8.16 11.81
C LYS A 204 12.80 9.06 10.68
N LEU A 205 11.95 9.23 9.67
CA LEU A 205 12.15 10.16 8.55
C LEU A 205 11.36 11.45 8.76
N GLY A 206 10.25 11.39 9.49
CA GLY A 206 9.40 12.52 9.79
C GLY A 206 8.30 12.12 10.78
N GLU A 207 7.30 12.98 10.95
CA GLU A 207 6.13 12.60 11.73
C GLU A 207 5.41 11.42 11.08
N ASN A 208 5.17 10.37 11.87
CA ASN A 208 4.56 9.11 11.44
C ASN A 208 5.23 8.42 10.24
N PHE A 209 6.44 8.84 9.84
CA PHE A 209 7.14 8.32 8.67
C PHE A 209 8.46 7.68 9.05
N TYR A 210 8.66 6.42 8.66
CA TYR A 210 9.78 5.60 9.11
C TYR A 210 10.44 4.84 7.95
N VAL A 211 11.72 4.52 8.11
CA VAL A 211 12.51 3.70 7.18
C VAL A 211 12.89 2.36 7.80
N ARG A 212 12.79 1.28 7.02
CA ARG A 212 13.27 -0.06 7.38
C ARG A 212 14.75 -0.23 7.06
N GLN A 213 15.35 -1.31 7.55
CA GLN A 213 16.77 -1.60 7.30
C GLN A 213 17.09 -1.83 5.80
N ASP A 214 16.12 -2.30 5.02
CA ASP A 214 16.26 -2.52 3.58
C ASP A 214 16.08 -1.24 2.73
N GLY A 215 15.78 -0.11 3.37
CA GLY A 215 15.55 1.19 2.71
C GLY A 215 14.10 1.43 2.28
N THR A 216 13.21 0.46 2.42
CA THR A 216 11.77 0.67 2.21
C THR A 216 11.19 1.52 3.34
N ARG A 217 10.06 2.19 3.09
CA ARG A 217 9.51 3.21 3.98
C ARG A 217 8.06 2.91 4.32
N SER A 218 7.60 3.44 5.44
CA SER A 218 6.20 3.28 5.87
C SER A 218 5.75 4.53 6.61
N TYR A 219 4.69 5.15 6.09
CA TYR A 219 3.90 6.19 6.75
C TYR A 219 2.71 5.55 7.48
N PHE A 220 2.38 6.06 8.65
CA PHE A 220 1.28 5.57 9.48
C PHE A 220 0.16 6.62 9.55
N PHE A 221 -0.98 6.29 8.97
CA PHE A 221 -2.12 7.20 8.85
C PHE A 221 -2.87 7.33 10.18
N THR A 222 -3.15 8.56 10.58
CA THR A 222 -3.95 8.85 11.77
C THR A 222 -5.44 8.89 11.44
N ASP A 223 -6.30 8.56 12.41
CA ASP A 223 -7.76 8.73 12.30
C ASP A 223 -8.20 10.21 12.33
N GLY A 224 -7.26 11.15 12.45
CA GLY A 224 -7.49 12.56 12.17
C GLY A 224 -8.27 13.32 13.25
N LYS A 225 -8.53 12.70 14.40
CA LYS A 225 -9.32 13.34 15.47
C LYS A 225 -8.62 14.49 16.20
N ARG A 226 -7.33 14.75 15.96
CA ARG A 226 -6.61 15.78 16.72
C ARG A 226 -6.85 17.22 16.27
N ASP A 227 -7.40 17.47 15.06
CA ASP A 227 -7.76 18.81 14.58
C ASP A 227 -9.04 18.83 13.71
N GLY A 228 -9.93 17.83 13.85
CA GLY A 228 -11.21 17.77 13.12
C GLY A 228 -11.13 17.24 11.68
N VAL A 229 -10.03 16.60 11.28
CA VAL A 229 -9.76 16.18 9.91
C VAL A 229 -9.38 14.69 9.89
N SER A 230 -10.36 13.80 9.69
CA SER A 230 -10.22 12.32 9.55
C SER A 230 -9.19 11.85 8.49
N PRO A 231 -8.77 10.57 8.36
CA PRO A 231 -7.91 10.10 7.27
C PRO A 231 -8.62 10.21 5.92
N LEU A 232 -9.95 10.11 5.93
CA LEU A 232 -10.81 10.56 4.85
C LEU A 232 -10.57 12.05 4.60
N CYS A 233 -10.51 12.88 5.63
CA CYS A 233 -10.18 14.30 5.55
C CYS A 233 -8.68 14.57 5.26
N PHE A 234 -7.73 13.64 5.39
CA PHE A 234 -6.34 13.81 4.92
C PHE A 234 -6.27 13.54 3.41
N ILE A 235 -6.96 12.51 2.93
CA ILE A 235 -7.12 12.24 1.50
C ILE A 235 -8.00 13.31 0.85
N LEU A 236 -9.07 13.76 1.53
CA LEU A 236 -9.91 14.88 1.10
C LEU A 236 -9.18 16.23 1.29
N CYS A 237 -8.34 16.47 2.29
CA CYS A 237 -7.51 17.70 2.38
C CYS A 237 -6.41 17.74 1.33
N LEU A 238 -5.82 16.58 0.97
CA LEU A 238 -4.93 16.48 -0.19
C LEU A 238 -5.67 16.83 -1.48
N LEU A 239 -6.99 16.62 -1.53
CA LEU A 239 -7.85 17.06 -2.63
C LEU A 239 -8.30 18.53 -2.43
N ASP A 240 -8.69 18.99 -1.23
CA ASP A 240 -9.21 20.34 -0.95
C ASP A 240 -8.12 21.42 -1.08
N GLY A 241 -6.85 21.09 -0.80
CA GLY A 241 -5.70 21.96 -1.09
C GLY A 241 -5.41 22.13 -2.59
N ILE A 242 -6.01 21.29 -3.44
CA ILE A 242 -6.00 21.38 -4.90
C ILE A 242 -7.30 22.04 -5.42
N ILE A 243 -8.40 21.97 -4.66
CA ILE A 243 -9.75 22.37 -5.08
C ILE A 243 -10.06 23.81 -4.64
N SER A 244 -9.47 24.78 -5.33
CA SER A 244 -10.19 26.03 -5.61
C SER A 244 -10.93 25.85 -6.93
N GLY A 245 -12.05 25.14 -6.86
CA GLY A 245 -12.95 24.92 -7.99
C GLY A 245 -12.69 23.63 -8.75
N VAL A 246 -13.75 22.81 -8.86
CA VAL A 246 -13.95 21.64 -9.72
C VAL A 246 -13.93 20.27 -8.99
N LEU A 247 -15.12 19.66 -9.01
CA LEU A 247 -15.49 18.23 -8.87
C LEU A 247 -15.75 17.63 -7.48
N LEU A 248 -17.06 17.58 -7.14
CA LEU A 248 -17.68 16.48 -6.39
C LEU A 248 -17.44 15.16 -7.15
N GLY A 249 -16.94 14.10 -6.50
CA GLY A 249 -17.08 12.76 -7.10
C GLY A 249 -16.12 11.64 -6.73
N ILE A 250 -15.11 11.84 -5.87
CA ILE A 250 -14.26 10.73 -5.40
C ILE A 250 -14.79 10.23 -4.06
N TYR A 251 -15.35 9.01 -4.04
CA TYR A 251 -15.69 8.32 -2.80
C TYR A 251 -14.51 7.43 -2.39
N VAL A 252 -13.87 7.76 -1.27
CA VAL A 252 -12.77 6.96 -0.72
C VAL A 252 -13.34 6.02 0.34
N ALA A 253 -13.38 4.72 0.03
CA ALA A 253 -13.70 3.72 1.02
C ALA A 253 -12.42 3.43 1.84
N VAL A 254 -12.37 3.95 3.06
CA VAL A 254 -11.24 3.77 3.98
C VAL A 254 -11.54 2.59 4.92
N LEU A 255 -10.72 1.55 4.85
CA LEU A 255 -10.67 0.51 5.89
C LEU A 255 -9.35 0.63 6.65
N THR A 256 -9.38 1.30 7.80
CA THR A 256 -8.25 1.28 8.74
C THR A 256 -8.48 0.26 9.85
N GLN A 257 -7.56 -0.70 9.88
CA GLN A 257 -7.31 -1.79 10.84
C GLN A 257 -7.98 -3.16 10.65
N ALA A 258 -7.07 -4.13 10.71
CA ALA A 258 -7.23 -5.55 10.60
C ALA A 258 -7.89 -6.16 11.84
N ASN A 259 -8.68 -7.19 11.59
CA ASN A 259 -9.05 -8.21 12.56
C ASN A 259 -7.82 -8.61 13.41
N PRO A 260 -7.89 -8.63 14.75
CA PRO A 260 -6.82 -9.13 15.61
C PRO A 260 -6.42 -10.60 15.34
N ASN A 261 -7.21 -11.32 14.54
CA ASN A 261 -6.91 -12.68 14.07
C ASN A 261 -6.33 -12.75 12.64
N ALA A 262 -6.06 -11.61 11.97
CA ALA A 262 -5.35 -11.63 10.70
C ALA A 262 -3.87 -11.96 10.98
N THR A 263 -3.52 -13.20 10.63
CA THR A 263 -2.22 -13.85 10.86
C THR A 263 -1.03 -12.91 10.93
N THR A 264 -0.30 -13.02 12.03
CA THR A 264 1.09 -12.62 12.22
C THR A 264 1.89 -12.65 10.91
N PHE A 265 2.54 -11.52 10.59
CA PHE A 265 3.62 -11.48 9.61
C PHE A 265 4.67 -12.54 10.01
N PRO A 266 5.21 -13.32 9.06
CA PRO A 266 6.33 -14.18 9.37
C PRO A 266 7.52 -13.31 9.79
N VAL A 267 8.06 -13.64 10.96
CA VAL A 267 9.35 -13.16 11.47
C VAL A 267 10.42 -13.63 10.47
N PRO A 268 11.29 -12.77 9.93
CA PRO A 268 12.51 -13.24 9.30
C PRO A 268 13.29 -13.97 10.39
N ALA A 269 13.48 -15.28 10.24
CA ALA A 269 14.41 -16.01 11.09
C ALA A 269 15.75 -15.26 11.02
N GLU A 270 16.28 -14.89 12.19
CA GLU A 270 17.63 -14.37 12.29
C GLU A 270 18.53 -15.38 11.56
N SER A 271 19.21 -14.92 10.51
CA SER A 271 20.27 -15.70 9.89
C SER A 271 21.35 -15.88 10.94
N GLN A 272 21.29 -17.00 11.68
CA GLN A 272 22.42 -17.49 12.45
C GLN A 272 23.56 -17.66 11.46
N THR A 273 24.49 -16.72 11.51
CA THR A 273 25.75 -16.84 10.82
C THR A 273 26.48 -17.96 11.56
N GLN A 274 26.44 -19.18 11.02
CA GLN A 274 27.35 -20.23 11.48
C GLN A 274 28.76 -19.75 11.16
N VAL A 275 29.47 -19.31 12.20
CA VAL A 275 30.91 -19.16 12.18
C VAL A 275 31.45 -20.59 12.05
N LEU A 276 31.89 -20.96 10.85
CA LEU A 276 32.68 -22.17 10.66
C LEU A 276 33.99 -22.01 11.45
N PRO A 277 34.39 -22.99 12.27
CA PRO A 277 35.67 -22.91 12.95
C PRO A 277 36.79 -22.95 11.91
N VAL A 278 37.71 -22.00 12.02
CA VAL A 278 38.98 -22.00 11.29
C VAL A 278 39.73 -23.26 11.72
N GLY A 279 39.89 -24.21 10.80
CA GLY A 279 40.73 -25.38 11.00
C GLY A 279 42.17 -24.94 11.25
N SER A 280 42.66 -25.22 12.44
CA SER A 280 44.09 -25.20 12.77
C SER A 280 44.68 -26.56 12.39
N ASP A 281 45.28 -26.65 11.22
CA ASP A 281 46.24 -27.69 10.88
C ASP A 281 47.61 -27.03 10.69
N VAL A 282 48.43 -27.06 11.75
CA VAL A 282 49.88 -27.23 11.66
C VAL A 282 50.37 -27.86 12.98
N GLY A 283 50.82 -29.11 12.92
CA GLY A 283 51.50 -29.80 14.02
C GLY A 283 51.03 -31.22 14.25
#